data_AF-A0A813LPG9-F1
#
_entry.id   AF-A0A813LPG9-F1
#
_cell.length_a   1.000
_cell.length_b   1.000
_cell.length_c   1.000
_cell.angle_alpha   90.00
_cell.angle_beta   90.00
_cell.angle_gamma   90.00
#
_symmetry.space_group_name_H-M   'P 1'
#
loop_
_entity.id
_entity.type
_entity.pdbx_description
1 polymer ?
#
loop_
_entity_poly.entity_id
_entity_poly.type
_entity_poly.pdbx_seq_one_letter_code
_entity_poly.pdbx_strand_id
1 'polypeptide(L)'
;VCLKAYEFYKERANGAPASLQAKAGISCAKLHCKLGNLPKAETFIREAVHMYEVTCGETSPLTASGYHELGKCLWAQRKREDAQKALKRAYELEAMKDAWDLVTILEIHNILMDTHLKETVNIDRSKFADYFKTSDFVVSRVRTLTQDGNAAVYYKAAAELKSWGGKYREAKALFEEAIPLLAVEKSTDCSSLIGSCKDMMSFCDRNLEGKQDSPMNFELPESEKVGLNTGVHDGQGEEGPIIEELGDECEAAATSASSSQGVRQLQTDMLRPLVEGDADQASKLCSDSFLFDSVEDLKAHLQGAGADLCWAAEGCGRLSGFALCGCDGVFGQLLQLVVSGKHEPGSDTLGVKALLLERCQQACRERGLRGLRA
;
A
#
# COMPACT_ATOMS: atom_id res chain seq x y z
N VAL A 1 10.53 -21.86 -23.75
CA VAL A 1 10.52 -23.24 -23.21
C VAL A 1 9.20 -23.57 -22.53
N CYS A 2 8.74 -22.80 -21.53
CA CYS A 2 7.48 -23.07 -20.82
C CYS A 2 6.26 -23.17 -21.74
N LEU A 3 6.12 -22.28 -22.74
CA LEU A 3 5.02 -22.35 -23.70
C LEU A 3 5.01 -23.67 -24.49
N LYS A 4 6.17 -24.16 -24.93
CA LYS A 4 6.28 -25.45 -25.62
C LYS A 4 5.85 -26.61 -24.72
N ALA A 5 6.19 -26.56 -23.43
CA ALA A 5 5.75 -27.56 -22.47
C ALA A 5 4.23 -27.51 -22.21
N TYR A 6 3.66 -26.30 -22.12
CA TYR A 6 2.21 -26.11 -22.00
C TYR A 6 1.47 -26.72 -23.20
N GLU A 7 1.89 -26.37 -24.43
CA GLU A 7 1.27 -26.93 -25.65
C GLU A 7 1.45 -28.45 -25.74
N PHE A 8 2.64 -28.98 -25.42
CA PHE A 8 2.89 -30.43 -25.40
C PHE A 8 1.93 -31.18 -24.47
N TYR A 9 1.70 -30.67 -23.25
CA TYR A 9 0.77 -31.30 -22.32
C TYR A 9 -0.68 -31.11 -22.73
N LYS A 10 -1.02 -29.97 -23.33
CA LYS A 10 -2.36 -29.69 -23.88
C LYS A 10 -2.72 -30.64 -25.02
N GLU A 11 -1.81 -30.83 -25.98
CA GLU A 11 -1.97 -31.77 -27.09
C GLU A 11 -2.13 -33.21 -26.56
N ARG A 12 -1.29 -33.62 -25.60
CA ARG A 12 -1.35 -34.96 -25.00
C ARG A 12 -2.64 -35.19 -24.22
N ALA A 13 -3.21 -34.15 -23.62
CA ALA A 13 -4.46 -34.24 -22.88
C ALA A 13 -5.69 -34.34 -23.79
N ASN A 14 -5.56 -34.01 -25.08
CA ASN A 14 -6.62 -34.15 -26.09
C ASN A 14 -7.97 -33.53 -25.65
N GLY A 15 -7.91 -32.33 -25.06
CA GLY A 15 -9.09 -31.60 -24.57
C GLY A 15 -9.55 -31.96 -23.15
N ALA A 16 -8.99 -32.99 -22.52
CA ALA A 16 -9.25 -33.26 -21.10
C ALA A 16 -8.45 -32.29 -20.19
N PRO A 17 -9.00 -31.87 -19.04
CA PRO A 17 -8.24 -31.13 -18.04
C PRO A 17 -7.03 -31.94 -17.55
N ALA A 18 -5.84 -31.34 -17.54
CA ALA A 18 -4.61 -32.02 -17.15
C ALA A 18 -3.77 -31.18 -16.18
N SER A 19 -3.44 -31.75 -15.02
CA SER A 19 -2.64 -31.07 -13.98
C SER A 19 -1.22 -30.71 -14.45
N LEU A 20 -0.62 -31.47 -15.36
CA LEU A 20 0.68 -31.15 -15.96
C LEU A 20 0.59 -29.93 -16.90
N GLN A 21 -0.50 -29.80 -17.67
CA GLN A 21 -0.77 -28.60 -18.46
C GLN A 21 -0.95 -27.39 -17.53
N ALA A 22 -1.76 -27.54 -16.47
CA ALA A 22 -1.97 -26.50 -15.47
C ALA A 22 -0.65 -26.02 -14.84
N LYS A 23 0.24 -26.95 -14.46
CA LYS A 23 1.55 -26.62 -13.89
C LYS A 23 2.46 -25.88 -14.88
N ALA A 24 2.46 -26.29 -16.14
CA ALA A 24 3.16 -25.55 -17.20
C ALA A 24 2.52 -24.17 -17.44
N GLY A 25 1.20 -24.07 -17.35
CA GLY A 25 0.42 -22.82 -17.44
C GLY A 25 0.80 -21.82 -16.35
N ILE A 26 0.87 -22.24 -15.09
CA ILE A 26 1.35 -21.40 -13.97
C ILE A 26 2.77 -20.89 -14.25
N SER A 27 3.66 -21.74 -14.80
CA SER A 27 5.01 -21.32 -15.15
C SER A 27 5.03 -20.28 -16.29
N CYS A 28 4.16 -20.44 -17.31
CA CYS A 28 3.96 -19.43 -18.36
C CYS A 28 3.44 -18.13 -17.78
N ALA A 29 2.46 -18.20 -16.87
CA ALA A 29 1.90 -17.03 -16.21
C ALA A 29 2.95 -16.25 -15.41
N LYS A 30 3.76 -16.93 -14.59
CA LYS A 30 4.86 -16.28 -13.84
C LYS A 30 5.83 -15.53 -14.76
N LEU A 31 6.17 -16.11 -15.92
CA LEU A 31 7.00 -15.44 -16.91
C LEU A 31 6.29 -14.24 -17.54
N HIS A 32 5.00 -14.37 -17.89
CA HIS A 32 4.22 -13.26 -18.41
C HIS A 32 4.09 -12.12 -17.40
N CYS A 33 3.91 -12.41 -16.11
CA CYS A 33 3.93 -11.40 -15.04
C CYS A 33 5.28 -10.68 -14.99
N LYS A 34 6.40 -11.40 -15.03
CA LYS A 34 7.74 -10.79 -15.04
C LYS A 34 7.99 -9.91 -16.27
N LEU A 35 7.34 -10.21 -17.39
CA LEU A 35 7.40 -9.43 -18.63
C LEU A 35 6.36 -8.29 -18.69
N GLY A 36 5.58 -8.06 -17.63
CA GLY A 36 4.52 -7.04 -17.59
C GLY A 36 3.24 -7.40 -18.34
N ASN A 37 3.15 -8.60 -18.92
CA ASN A 37 1.99 -9.06 -19.69
C ASN A 37 0.92 -9.68 -18.78
N LEU A 38 0.40 -8.89 -17.85
CA LEU A 38 -0.51 -9.36 -16.79
C LEU A 38 -1.83 -9.98 -17.31
N PRO A 39 -2.52 -9.43 -18.33
CA PRO A 39 -3.76 -10.04 -18.83
C PRO A 39 -3.55 -11.45 -19.36
N LYS A 40 -2.43 -11.69 -20.05
CA LYS A 40 -2.07 -13.01 -20.58
C LYS A 40 -1.69 -13.98 -19.45
N ALA A 41 -1.03 -13.48 -18.41
CA ALA A 41 -0.75 -14.28 -17.23
C ALA A 41 -2.05 -14.72 -16.54
N GLU A 42 -3.01 -13.81 -16.38
CA GLU A 42 -4.32 -14.12 -15.79
C GLU A 42 -5.04 -15.23 -16.55
N THR A 43 -5.05 -15.21 -17.89
CA THR A 43 -5.66 -16.28 -18.71
C THR A 43 -5.06 -17.64 -18.36
N PHE A 44 -3.72 -17.76 -18.36
CA PHE A 44 -3.05 -19.01 -18.01
C PHE A 44 -3.34 -19.45 -16.57
N ILE A 45 -3.44 -18.51 -15.62
CA ILE A 45 -3.71 -18.85 -14.22
C ILE A 45 -5.15 -19.34 -14.06
N ARG A 46 -6.14 -18.66 -14.66
CA ARG A 46 -7.55 -19.08 -14.56
C ARG A 46 -7.77 -20.47 -15.16
N GLU A 47 -7.16 -20.75 -16.32
CA GLU A 47 -7.17 -22.09 -16.91
C GLU A 47 -6.54 -23.12 -15.97
N ALA A 48 -5.39 -22.80 -15.37
CA ALA A 48 -4.72 -23.70 -14.44
C ALA A 48 -5.52 -23.96 -13.17
N VAL A 49 -6.14 -22.93 -12.57
CA VAL A 49 -7.02 -23.06 -11.39
C VAL A 49 -8.17 -24.01 -11.71
N HIS A 50 -8.86 -23.79 -12.84
CA HIS A 50 -9.96 -24.66 -13.27
C HIS A 50 -9.49 -26.12 -13.45
N MET A 51 -8.34 -26.33 -14.10
CA MET A 51 -7.78 -27.68 -14.26
C MET A 51 -7.41 -28.31 -12.92
N TYR A 52 -6.86 -27.57 -11.95
CA TYR A 52 -6.55 -28.09 -10.63
C TYR A 52 -7.80 -28.46 -9.84
N GLU A 53 -8.85 -27.65 -9.90
CA GLU A 53 -10.14 -27.97 -9.27
C GLU A 53 -10.69 -29.30 -9.81
N VAL A 54 -10.69 -29.47 -11.14
CA VAL A 54 -11.23 -30.68 -11.77
C VAL A 54 -10.34 -31.91 -11.54
N THR A 55 -9.02 -31.77 -11.67
CA THR A 55 -8.11 -32.94 -11.67
C THR A 55 -7.57 -33.31 -10.30
N CYS A 56 -7.44 -32.34 -9.40
CA CYS A 56 -6.85 -32.53 -8.08
C CYS A 56 -7.83 -32.28 -6.94
N GLY A 57 -8.96 -31.61 -7.20
CA GLY A 57 -9.98 -31.25 -6.21
C GLY A 57 -9.87 -29.80 -5.74
N GLU A 58 -10.99 -29.25 -5.29
CA GLU A 58 -11.13 -27.84 -4.88
C GLU A 58 -10.31 -27.44 -3.65
N THR A 59 -9.90 -28.42 -2.83
CA THR A 59 -9.09 -28.21 -1.63
C THR A 59 -7.65 -28.68 -1.79
N SER A 60 -7.25 -29.07 -3.01
CA SER A 60 -5.89 -29.54 -3.28
C SER A 60 -4.85 -28.45 -3.03
N PRO A 61 -3.63 -28.81 -2.58
CA PRO A 61 -2.54 -27.86 -2.48
C PRO A 61 -2.20 -27.14 -3.78
N LEU A 62 -2.42 -27.77 -4.94
CA LEU A 62 -2.21 -27.14 -6.24
C LEU A 62 -3.26 -26.07 -6.54
N THR A 63 -4.52 -26.32 -6.14
CA THR A 63 -5.62 -25.36 -6.24
C THR A 63 -5.35 -24.14 -5.37
N ALA A 64 -4.89 -24.36 -4.13
CA ALA A 64 -4.49 -23.30 -3.20
C ALA A 64 -3.42 -22.38 -3.83
N SER A 65 -2.35 -22.97 -4.36
CA SER A 65 -1.27 -22.21 -4.99
C SER A 65 -1.73 -21.53 -6.29
N GLY A 66 -2.67 -22.11 -7.05
CA GLY A 66 -3.28 -21.47 -8.21
C GLY A 66 -4.04 -20.20 -7.84
N TYR A 67 -4.86 -20.24 -6.78
CA TYR A 67 -5.57 -19.06 -6.27
C TYR A 67 -4.62 -17.99 -5.73
N HIS A 68 -3.52 -18.37 -5.08
CA HIS A 68 -2.50 -17.42 -4.63
C HIS A 68 -1.89 -16.65 -5.81
N GLU A 69 -1.48 -17.36 -6.87
CA GLU A 69 -0.94 -16.72 -8.09
C GLU A 69 -1.98 -15.84 -8.78
N LEU A 70 -3.26 -16.26 -8.79
CA LEU A 70 -4.35 -15.48 -9.36
C LEU A 70 -4.53 -14.16 -8.60
N GLY A 71 -4.57 -14.23 -7.26
CA GLY A 71 -4.65 -13.07 -6.39
C GLY A 71 -3.52 -12.07 -6.62
N LYS A 72 -2.27 -12.54 -6.69
CA LYS A 72 -1.09 -11.72 -7.01
C LYS A 72 -1.22 -11.04 -8.39
N CYS A 73 -1.62 -11.79 -9.40
CA CYS A 73 -1.77 -11.27 -10.76
C CYS A 73 -2.88 -10.22 -10.87
N LEU A 74 -4.02 -10.47 -10.23
CA LEU A 74 -5.16 -9.53 -10.21
C LEU A 74 -4.83 -8.26 -9.45
N TRP A 75 -4.11 -8.37 -8.33
CA TRP A 75 -3.66 -7.22 -7.57
C TRP A 75 -2.71 -6.33 -8.37
N ALA A 76 -1.76 -6.93 -9.08
CA ALA A 76 -0.87 -6.21 -9.99
C ALA A 76 -1.63 -5.50 -11.14
N GLN A 77 -2.80 -6.02 -11.53
CA GLN A 77 -3.70 -5.40 -12.52
C GLN A 77 -4.66 -4.36 -11.94
N ARG A 78 -4.60 -4.07 -10.63
CA ARG A 78 -5.54 -3.20 -9.91
C ARG A 78 -6.99 -3.71 -9.90
N LYS A 79 -7.20 -5.00 -10.15
CA LYS A 79 -8.52 -5.66 -10.04
C LYS A 79 -8.77 -6.06 -8.58
N ARG A 80 -9.02 -5.05 -7.73
CA ARG A 80 -9.02 -5.16 -6.26
C ARG A 80 -10.01 -6.20 -5.72
N GLU A 81 -11.27 -6.14 -6.14
CA GLU A 81 -12.31 -7.06 -5.64
C GLU A 81 -12.05 -8.52 -6.05
N ASP A 82 -11.62 -8.75 -7.29
CA ASP A 82 -11.29 -10.10 -7.75
C ASP A 82 -10.04 -10.64 -7.06
N ALA A 83 -9.05 -9.77 -6.80
CA ALA A 83 -7.87 -10.13 -6.03
C ALA A 83 -8.25 -10.54 -4.60
N GLN A 84 -9.14 -9.79 -3.94
CA GLN A 84 -9.64 -10.13 -2.59
C GLN A 84 -10.30 -11.50 -2.57
N LYS A 85 -11.17 -11.81 -3.54
CA LYS A 85 -11.83 -13.14 -3.64
C LYS A 85 -10.79 -14.26 -3.80
N ALA A 86 -9.84 -14.09 -4.72
CA ALA A 86 -8.82 -15.09 -4.99
C ALA A 86 -7.86 -15.29 -3.80
N LEU A 87 -7.42 -14.20 -3.16
CA LEU A 87 -6.52 -14.23 -2.01
C LEU A 87 -7.20 -14.78 -0.76
N LYS A 88 -8.48 -14.45 -0.51
CA LYS A 88 -9.28 -15.06 0.56
C LYS A 88 -9.32 -16.58 0.40
N ARG A 89 -9.63 -17.05 -0.80
CA ARG A 89 -9.67 -18.49 -1.11
C ARG A 89 -8.29 -19.14 -0.95
N ALA A 90 -7.23 -18.48 -1.41
CA ALA A 90 -5.86 -18.96 -1.23
C ALA A 90 -5.49 -19.08 0.26
N TYR A 91 -5.84 -18.07 1.07
CA TYR A 91 -5.54 -18.02 2.50
C TYR A 91 -6.21 -19.16 3.25
N GLU A 92 -7.50 -19.40 2.97
CA GLU A 92 -8.26 -20.52 3.55
C GLU A 92 -7.63 -21.88 3.20
N LEU A 93 -7.31 -22.10 1.92
CA LEU A 93 -6.78 -23.38 1.46
C LEU A 93 -5.35 -23.64 1.92
N GLU A 94 -4.46 -22.64 1.85
CA GLU A 94 -3.09 -22.75 2.34
C GLU A 94 -3.06 -22.97 3.86
N ALA A 95 -3.97 -22.32 4.60
CA ALA A 95 -4.10 -22.53 6.04
C ALA A 95 -4.51 -23.96 6.43
N MET A 96 -5.27 -24.67 5.58
CA MET A 96 -5.76 -26.02 5.86
C MET A 96 -4.79 -27.13 5.44
N LYS A 97 -3.67 -26.83 4.77
CA LYS A 97 -2.71 -27.84 4.34
C LYS A 97 -2.09 -28.58 5.53
N ASP A 98 -1.86 -29.88 5.38
CA ASP A 98 -1.08 -30.65 6.37
C ASP A 98 0.37 -30.14 6.40
N ALA A 99 1.01 -30.11 5.23
CA ALA A 99 2.33 -29.53 5.01
C ALA A 99 2.22 -28.04 4.64
N TRP A 100 1.73 -27.24 5.59
CA TRP A 100 1.61 -25.80 5.45
C TRP A 100 2.97 -25.10 5.58
N ASP A 101 3.10 -23.94 4.93
CA ASP A 101 4.28 -23.08 4.99
C ASP A 101 3.85 -21.69 5.50
N LEU A 102 4.37 -21.31 6.67
CA LEU A 102 4.03 -20.04 7.31
C LEU A 102 4.43 -18.84 6.45
N VAL A 103 5.54 -18.93 5.71
CA VAL A 103 6.01 -17.85 4.84
C VAL A 103 5.01 -17.58 3.73
N THR A 104 4.53 -18.62 3.05
CA THR A 104 3.49 -18.51 2.01
C THR A 104 2.20 -17.91 2.57
N ILE A 105 1.77 -18.35 3.76
CA ILE A 105 0.56 -17.81 4.39
C ILE A 105 0.72 -16.32 4.71
N LEU A 106 1.86 -15.93 5.28
CA LEU A 106 2.16 -14.54 5.58
C LEU A 106 2.19 -13.68 4.30
N GLU A 107 2.74 -14.19 3.20
CA GLU A 107 2.76 -13.50 1.92
C GLU A 107 1.33 -13.23 1.41
N ILE A 108 0.45 -14.25 1.45
CA ILE A 108 -0.96 -14.11 1.08
C ILE A 108 -1.67 -13.11 1.99
N HIS A 109 -1.46 -13.21 3.30
CA HIS A 109 -2.06 -12.32 4.28
C HIS A 109 -1.68 -10.86 4.01
N ASN A 110 -0.40 -10.57 3.79
CA ASN A 110 0.09 -9.21 3.54
C ASN A 110 -0.47 -8.65 2.23
N ILE A 111 -0.53 -9.44 1.16
CA ILE A 111 -1.13 -8.99 -0.10
C ILE A 111 -2.63 -8.73 0.09
N LEU A 112 -3.32 -9.59 0.83
CA LEU A 112 -4.74 -9.42 1.13
C LEU A 112 -4.98 -8.12 1.91
N MET A 113 -4.16 -7.83 2.94
CA MET A 113 -4.19 -6.56 3.66
C MET A 113 -3.90 -5.37 2.75
N ASP A 114 -2.89 -5.47 1.88
CA ASP A 114 -2.57 -4.44 0.90
C ASP A 114 -3.76 -4.09 -0.01
N THR A 115 -4.59 -5.07 -0.38
CA THR A 115 -5.79 -4.80 -1.20
C THR A 115 -6.81 -3.90 -0.51
N HIS A 116 -6.79 -3.82 0.83
CA HIS A 116 -7.66 -2.94 1.59
C HIS A 116 -6.99 -1.62 1.96
N LEU A 117 -5.69 -1.64 2.24
CA LEU A 117 -4.98 -0.51 2.85
C LEU A 117 -4.24 0.38 1.84
N LYS A 118 -3.72 -0.17 0.74
CA LYS A 118 -2.92 0.62 -0.21
C LYS A 118 -3.80 1.33 -1.22
N GLU A 119 -3.39 2.54 -1.60
CA GLU A 119 -4.00 3.32 -2.69
C GLU A 119 -5.53 3.41 -2.55
N THR A 120 -6.01 3.59 -1.31
CA THR A 120 -7.41 3.84 -0.99
C THR A 120 -7.52 5.15 -0.24
N VAL A 121 -8.61 5.87 -0.47
CA VAL A 121 -8.96 7.07 0.31
C VAL A 121 -9.68 6.66 1.59
N ASN A 122 -10.59 5.68 1.48
CA ASN A 122 -11.39 5.19 2.59
C ASN A 122 -11.10 3.71 2.84
N ILE A 123 -10.81 3.35 4.09
CA ILE A 123 -10.60 1.96 4.51
C ILE A 123 -11.93 1.40 5.01
N ASP A 124 -12.49 0.44 4.27
CA ASP A 124 -13.70 -0.26 4.70
C ASP A 124 -13.36 -1.33 5.74
N ARG A 125 -13.40 -0.92 7.01
CA ARG A 125 -13.05 -1.76 8.15
C ARG A 125 -13.98 -2.98 8.33
N SER A 126 -15.20 -2.94 7.80
CA SER A 126 -16.16 -4.04 7.92
C SER A 126 -15.69 -5.30 7.18
N LYS A 127 -14.91 -5.13 6.11
CA LYS A 127 -14.41 -6.23 5.28
C LYS A 127 -13.36 -7.09 5.95
N PHE A 128 -12.67 -6.62 6.99
CA PHE A 128 -11.66 -7.42 7.68
C PHE A 128 -12.26 -8.59 8.48
N ALA A 129 -13.54 -8.47 8.87
CA ALA A 129 -14.25 -9.52 9.60
C ALA A 129 -14.31 -10.85 8.83
N ASP A 130 -14.29 -10.78 7.49
CA ASP A 130 -14.27 -11.94 6.60
C ASP A 130 -13.06 -12.86 6.80
N TYR A 131 -11.97 -12.33 7.37
CA TYR A 131 -10.69 -13.02 7.46
C TYR A 131 -10.40 -13.54 8.87
N PHE A 132 -11.16 -13.10 9.88
CA PHE A 132 -10.89 -13.45 11.28
C PHE A 132 -10.89 -14.96 11.53
N LYS A 133 -11.86 -15.69 10.99
CA LYS A 133 -11.93 -17.15 11.14
C LYS A 133 -10.66 -17.84 10.65
N THR A 134 -10.15 -17.44 9.48
CA THR A 134 -8.93 -18.01 8.90
C THR A 134 -7.69 -17.56 9.68
N SER A 135 -7.64 -16.28 10.07
CA SER A 135 -6.54 -15.73 10.87
C SER A 135 -6.42 -16.44 12.22
N ASP A 136 -7.54 -16.62 12.94
CA ASP A 136 -7.60 -17.32 14.23
C ASP A 136 -7.17 -18.78 14.10
N PHE A 137 -7.61 -19.45 13.03
CA PHE A 137 -7.18 -20.81 12.75
C PHE A 137 -5.66 -20.89 12.54
N VAL A 138 -5.08 -20.00 11.74
CA VAL A 138 -3.62 -19.99 11.54
C VAL A 138 -2.88 -19.60 12.82
N VAL A 139 -3.34 -18.62 13.59
CA VAL A 139 -2.76 -18.28 14.91
C VAL A 139 -2.70 -19.52 15.80
N SER A 140 -3.78 -20.32 15.85
CA SER A 140 -3.80 -21.55 16.63
C SER A 140 -2.73 -22.56 16.17
N ARG A 141 -2.47 -22.63 14.86
CA ARG A 141 -1.40 -23.47 14.29
C ARG A 141 -0.01 -22.90 14.56
N VAL A 142 0.18 -21.59 14.43
CA VAL A 142 1.47 -20.92 14.72
C VAL A 142 1.88 -21.13 16.17
N ARG A 143 0.95 -21.14 17.13
CA ARG A 143 1.24 -21.48 18.53
C ARG A 143 1.78 -22.90 18.73
N THR A 144 1.58 -23.80 17.78
CA THR A 144 2.15 -25.16 17.82
C THR A 144 3.54 -25.26 17.18
N LEU A 145 3.97 -24.23 16.45
CA LEU A 145 5.30 -24.15 15.88
C LEU A 145 6.33 -23.68 16.92
N THR A 146 7.60 -23.73 16.54
CA THR A 146 8.67 -23.03 17.25
C THR A 146 8.30 -21.56 17.40
N GLN A 147 8.33 -21.06 18.63
CA GLN A 147 8.05 -19.66 18.93
C GLN A 147 9.32 -18.83 18.68
N ASP A 148 9.52 -18.46 17.42
CA ASP A 148 10.66 -17.70 16.91
C ASP A 148 10.21 -16.42 16.19
N GLY A 149 11.14 -15.73 15.51
CA GLY A 149 10.82 -14.53 14.75
C GLY A 149 9.74 -14.73 13.68
N ASN A 150 9.60 -15.93 13.08
CA ASN A 150 8.55 -16.17 12.08
C ASN A 150 7.17 -16.22 12.71
N ALA A 151 7.04 -16.88 13.87
CA ALA A 151 5.81 -16.86 14.65
C ALA A 151 5.45 -15.42 15.06
N ALA A 152 6.45 -14.65 15.50
CA ALA A 152 6.29 -13.27 15.92
C ALA A 152 5.75 -12.36 14.79
N VAL A 153 6.31 -12.47 13.59
CA VAL A 153 5.88 -11.69 12.43
C VAL A 153 4.45 -12.04 12.04
N TYR A 154 4.05 -13.31 12.16
CA TYR A 154 2.66 -13.68 11.90
C TYR A 154 1.70 -13.17 12.97
N TYR A 155 2.05 -13.22 14.25
CA TYR A 155 1.24 -12.62 15.32
C TYR A 155 1.04 -11.12 15.08
N LYS A 156 2.10 -10.40 14.70
CA LYS A 156 2.02 -8.99 14.30
C LYS A 156 1.03 -8.80 13.14
N ALA A 157 1.14 -9.56 12.06
CA ALA A 157 0.25 -9.43 10.90
C ALA A 157 -1.22 -9.71 11.27
N ALA A 158 -1.48 -10.79 12.03
CA ALA A 158 -2.82 -11.10 12.52
C ALA A 158 -3.37 -10.01 13.46
N ALA A 159 -2.52 -9.41 14.30
CA ALA A 159 -2.90 -8.30 15.18
C ALA A 159 -3.27 -7.04 14.38
N GLU A 160 -2.53 -6.71 13.33
CA GLU A 160 -2.85 -5.59 12.43
C GLU A 160 -4.20 -5.80 11.74
N LEU A 161 -4.45 -6.99 11.18
CA LEU A 161 -5.76 -7.36 10.62
C LEU A 161 -6.90 -7.12 11.62
N LYS A 162 -6.71 -7.56 12.87
CA LYS A 162 -7.71 -7.38 13.93
C LYS A 162 -7.88 -5.93 14.36
N SER A 163 -6.80 -5.17 14.40
CA SER A 163 -6.82 -3.73 14.70
C SER A 163 -7.66 -2.98 13.67
N TRP A 164 -7.42 -3.25 12.38
CA TRP A 164 -8.18 -2.64 11.28
C TRP A 164 -9.64 -3.09 11.25
N GLY A 165 -9.95 -4.30 11.71
CA GLY A 165 -11.32 -4.80 11.80
C GLY A 165 -12.02 -4.55 13.14
N GLY A 166 -11.46 -3.73 14.03
CA GLY A 166 -12.10 -3.31 15.29
C GLY A 166 -12.02 -4.30 16.45
N LYS A 167 -11.28 -5.41 16.31
CA LYS A 167 -11.04 -6.39 17.38
C LYS A 167 -9.82 -6.01 18.23
N TYR A 168 -9.89 -4.85 18.88
CA TYR A 168 -8.73 -4.21 19.51
C TYR A 168 -8.12 -5.03 20.65
N ARG A 169 -8.92 -5.74 21.46
CA ARG A 169 -8.37 -6.56 22.55
C ARG A 169 -7.65 -7.80 22.06
N GLU A 170 -8.25 -8.49 21.11
CA GLU A 170 -7.62 -9.65 20.48
C GLU A 170 -6.35 -9.23 19.72
N ALA A 171 -6.34 -8.05 19.09
CA ALA A 171 -5.15 -7.48 18.46
C ALA A 171 -4.03 -7.22 19.48
N LYS A 172 -4.37 -6.56 20.60
CA LYS A 172 -3.41 -6.26 21.67
C LYS A 172 -2.75 -7.51 22.23
N ALA A 173 -3.53 -8.55 22.53
CA ALA A 173 -3.00 -9.83 23.01
C ALA A 173 -1.97 -10.44 22.04
N LEU A 174 -2.23 -10.35 20.73
CA LEU A 174 -1.29 -10.84 19.72
C LEU A 174 -0.02 -9.98 19.61
N PHE A 175 -0.10 -8.66 19.76
CA PHE A 175 1.10 -7.82 19.83
C PHE A 175 1.94 -8.12 21.07
N GLU A 176 1.30 -8.39 22.22
CA GLU A 176 1.96 -8.81 23.45
C GLU A 176 2.67 -10.17 23.31
N GLU A 177 2.13 -11.08 22.49
CA GLU A 177 2.81 -12.34 22.11
C GLU A 177 3.97 -12.08 21.11
N ALA A 178 3.83 -11.14 20.18
CA ALA A 178 4.81 -10.86 19.14
C ALA A 178 6.09 -10.17 19.64
N ILE A 179 5.95 -9.13 20.46
CA ILE A 179 7.06 -8.28 20.94
C ILE A 179 8.19 -9.08 21.60
N PRO A 180 7.95 -9.98 22.58
CA PRO A 180 9.04 -10.71 23.23
C PRO A 180 9.78 -11.63 22.27
N LEU A 181 9.09 -12.23 21.29
CA LEU A 181 9.71 -13.08 20.28
C LEU A 181 10.58 -12.28 19.31
N LEU A 182 10.13 -11.09 18.90
CA LEU A 182 10.93 -10.16 18.10
C LEU A 182 12.16 -9.64 18.87
N ALA A 183 12.04 -9.41 20.18
CA ALA A 183 13.12 -8.86 20.99
C ALA A 183 14.28 -9.85 21.22
N VAL A 184 14.00 -11.16 21.18
CA VAL A 184 15.03 -12.20 21.32
C VAL A 184 15.65 -12.63 19.98
N GLU A 185 15.05 -12.23 18.85
CA GLU A 185 15.57 -12.53 17.52
C GLU A 185 16.88 -11.77 17.28
N LYS A 186 17.93 -12.49 16.86
CA LYS A 186 19.29 -11.95 16.69
C LYS A 186 19.76 -11.96 15.24
N SER A 187 19.06 -12.68 14.36
CA SER A 187 19.44 -12.79 12.96
C SER A 187 19.16 -11.53 12.15
N THR A 188 18.26 -10.67 12.60
CA THR A 188 17.86 -9.42 11.93
C THR A 188 17.45 -8.40 12.99
N ASP A 189 17.68 -7.11 12.72
CA ASP A 189 17.21 -6.04 13.59
C ASP A 189 15.68 -5.91 13.50
N CYS A 190 15.00 -6.24 14.60
CA CYS A 190 13.55 -6.16 14.71
C CYS A 190 13.05 -4.89 15.41
N SER A 191 13.91 -3.90 15.67
CA SER A 191 13.56 -2.70 16.44
C SER A 191 12.39 -1.92 15.82
N SER A 192 12.36 -1.80 14.49
CA SER A 192 11.26 -1.14 13.76
C SER A 192 9.94 -1.92 13.85
N LEU A 193 10.00 -3.25 13.81
CA LEU A 193 8.82 -4.11 13.97
C LEU A 193 8.26 -4.00 15.39
N ILE A 194 9.12 -3.98 16.40
CA ILE A 194 8.74 -3.80 17.80
C ILE A 194 8.10 -2.42 18.01
N GLY A 195 8.69 -1.36 17.45
CA GLY A 195 8.11 -0.01 17.46
C GLY A 195 6.71 0.01 16.85
N SER A 196 6.57 -0.55 15.64
CA SER A 196 5.26 -0.67 14.97
C SER A 196 4.23 -1.46 15.79
N CYS A 197 4.62 -2.54 16.48
CA CYS A 197 3.71 -3.26 17.39
C CYS A 197 3.24 -2.35 18.54
N LYS A 198 4.15 -1.59 19.17
CA LYS A 198 3.81 -0.68 20.28
C LYS A 198 2.90 0.46 19.82
N ASP A 199 3.16 1.04 18.65
CA ASP A 199 2.32 2.08 18.07
C ASP A 199 0.90 1.57 17.83
N MET A 200 0.77 0.36 17.26
CA MET A 200 -0.52 -0.26 17.03
C MET A 200 -1.24 -0.67 18.33
N MET A 201 -0.51 -1.07 19.37
CA MET A 201 -1.10 -1.29 20.70
C MET A 201 -1.65 0.00 21.30
N SER A 202 -0.90 1.10 21.22
CA SER A 202 -1.36 2.43 21.67
C SER A 202 -2.61 2.87 20.91
N PHE A 203 -2.64 2.65 19.59
CA PHE A 203 -3.84 2.84 18.78
C PHE A 203 -5.03 2.00 19.28
N CYS A 204 -4.83 0.71 19.58
CA CYS A 204 -5.88 -0.14 20.14
C CYS A 204 -6.39 0.37 21.49
N ASP A 205 -5.49 0.82 22.37
CA ASP A 205 -5.84 1.36 23.69
C ASP A 205 -6.69 2.64 23.57
N ARG A 206 -6.31 3.59 22.70
CA ARG A 206 -7.12 4.80 22.45
C ARG A 206 -8.53 4.49 21.94
N ASN A 207 -8.67 3.48 21.08
CA ASN A 207 -9.98 3.04 20.58
C ASN A 207 -10.82 2.38 21.68
N LEU A 208 -10.23 1.55 22.54
CA LEU A 208 -10.91 0.92 23.68
C LEU A 208 -11.34 1.93 24.74
N GLU A 209 -10.57 2.99 24.93
CA GLU A 209 -10.88 4.11 25.84
C GLU A 209 -11.89 5.10 25.24
N GLY A 210 -12.24 4.97 23.95
CA GLY A 210 -13.12 5.90 23.25
C GLY A 210 -12.54 7.29 23.02
N LYS A 211 -11.20 7.43 23.11
CA LYS A 211 -10.48 8.69 22.92
C LYS A 211 -9.96 8.88 21.49
N GLN A 212 -9.94 7.82 20.70
CA GLN A 212 -9.63 7.91 19.28
C GLN A 212 -10.86 8.44 18.54
N ASP A 213 -10.73 9.61 17.91
CA ASP A 213 -11.72 10.05 16.94
C ASP A 213 -11.54 9.20 15.68
N SER A 214 -12.42 8.21 15.51
CA SER A 214 -12.50 7.38 14.32
C SER A 214 -13.90 7.60 13.75
N PRO A 215 -14.05 8.07 12.50
CA PRO A 215 -15.30 8.56 11.90
C PRO A 215 -16.39 7.49 11.70
N MET A 216 -16.27 6.34 12.34
CA MET A 216 -17.29 5.30 12.31
C MET A 216 -18.08 5.34 13.60
N ASN A 217 -19.40 5.53 13.46
CA ASN A 217 -20.41 5.12 14.44
C ASN A 217 -20.40 3.58 14.61
N PHE A 218 -19.27 3.01 14.99
CA PHE A 218 -19.13 1.60 15.34
C PHE A 218 -19.50 1.48 16.81
N GLU A 219 -20.66 0.90 17.09
CA GLU A 219 -20.88 0.40 18.44
C GLU A 219 -19.88 -0.74 18.67
N LEU A 220 -18.92 -0.52 19.58
CA LEU A 220 -18.09 -1.61 20.10
C LEU A 220 -19.05 -2.75 20.51
N PRO A 221 -18.82 -4.00 20.04
CA PRO A 221 -19.58 -5.15 20.52
C PRO A 221 -19.61 -5.14 22.05
N GLU A 222 -20.72 -5.48 22.70
CA GLU A 222 -20.82 -5.40 24.17
C GLU A 222 -19.71 -6.19 24.87
N SER A 223 -19.27 -7.30 24.26
CA SER A 223 -18.11 -8.07 24.71
C SER A 223 -16.84 -7.23 24.80
N GLU A 224 -16.68 -6.24 23.91
CA GLU A 224 -15.57 -5.28 23.81
C GLU A 224 -15.70 -4.03 24.70
N LYS A 225 -16.78 -3.89 25.47
CA LYS A 225 -16.99 -2.80 26.45
C LYS A 225 -16.71 -3.22 27.90
N VAL A 226 -16.65 -4.51 28.20
CA VAL A 226 -16.42 -5.02 29.57
C VAL A 226 -14.94 -4.93 29.93
N GLY A 227 -14.57 -3.96 30.77
CA GLY A 227 -13.18 -3.74 31.21
C GLY A 227 -12.80 -2.29 31.50
N LEU A 228 -13.71 -1.32 31.31
CA LEU A 228 -13.55 0.09 31.67
C LEU A 228 -13.43 0.27 33.19
N ASN A 229 -12.29 -0.11 33.77
CA ASN A 229 -11.85 0.44 35.03
C ASN A 229 -11.07 1.71 34.72
N THR A 230 -11.65 2.85 35.07
CA THR A 230 -11.00 4.15 35.18
C THR A 230 -9.94 4.09 36.28
N GLY A 231 -8.78 3.52 35.95
CA GLY A 231 -7.59 3.52 36.80
C GLY A 231 -6.58 4.48 36.20
N VAL A 232 -6.37 5.62 36.86
CA VAL A 232 -5.32 6.60 36.56
C VAL A 232 -3.97 5.87 36.62
N HIS A 233 -3.28 5.79 35.49
CA HIS A 233 -1.86 5.47 35.45
C HIS A 233 -1.13 6.62 34.75
N ASP A 234 -0.46 7.43 35.57
CA ASP A 234 0.66 8.27 35.14
C ASP A 234 1.75 7.35 34.60
N GLY A 235 1.95 7.39 33.29
CA GLY A 235 3.05 6.73 32.61
C GLY A 235 3.33 7.50 31.33
N GLN A 236 4.52 8.06 31.23
CA GLN A 236 5.07 8.63 30.00
C GLN A 236 5.18 7.52 28.95
N GLY A 237 4.09 7.23 28.26
CA GLY A 237 4.06 6.41 27.06
C GLY A 237 4.32 7.30 25.86
N GLU A 238 5.31 6.95 25.04
CA GLU A 238 5.54 7.60 23.76
C GLU A 238 4.21 7.63 22.97
N GLU A 239 3.70 8.83 22.69
CA GLU A 239 2.47 9.03 21.93
C GLU A 239 2.73 8.59 20.48
N GLY A 240 2.39 7.33 20.17
CA GLY A 240 2.38 6.83 18.80
C GLY A 240 1.46 7.65 17.89
N PRO A 241 1.67 7.61 16.57
CA PRO A 241 1.02 8.51 15.62
C PRO A 241 -0.51 8.51 15.77
N ILE A 242 -1.11 9.70 15.81
CA ILE A 242 -2.56 9.86 15.72
C ILE A 242 -2.93 9.67 14.25
N ILE A 243 -3.74 8.65 13.98
CA ILE A 243 -4.32 8.43 12.65
C ILE A 243 -5.63 9.22 12.61
N GLU A 244 -5.59 10.42 12.02
CA GLU A 244 -6.79 11.22 11.72
C GLU A 244 -7.36 10.75 10.37
N GLU A 245 -8.62 10.30 10.38
CA GLU A 245 -9.33 9.85 9.19
C GLU A 245 -10.30 10.95 8.75
N LEU A 246 -10.16 11.42 7.50
CA LEU A 246 -11.08 12.40 6.92
C LEU A 246 -12.40 11.70 6.58
N GLY A 247 -13.50 12.21 7.13
CA GLY A 247 -14.85 11.72 6.83
C GLY A 247 -15.30 12.06 5.40
N ASP A 248 -16.20 11.25 4.85
CA ASP A 248 -16.87 11.48 3.56
C ASP A 248 -17.75 12.75 3.62
N GLU A 249 -17.16 13.91 3.31
CA GLU A 249 -17.93 15.07 2.86
C GLU A 249 -18.04 15.03 1.33
N CYS A 250 -19.13 14.42 0.86
CA CYS A 250 -19.81 14.65 -0.42
C CYS A 250 -18.98 15.24 -1.59
N GLU A 251 -18.44 14.38 -2.46
CA GLU A 251 -18.23 14.70 -3.87
C GLU A 251 -19.58 14.78 -4.59
N ALA A 252 -20.25 15.93 -4.48
CA ALA A 252 -21.42 16.26 -5.28
C ALA A 252 -21.19 17.58 -6.04
N ALA A 253 -20.19 17.60 -6.92
CA ALA A 253 -20.08 18.64 -7.96
C ALA A 253 -19.12 18.25 -9.10
N ALA A 254 -19.49 17.27 -9.94
CA ALA A 254 -18.80 17.08 -11.22
C ALA A 254 -19.72 16.49 -12.31
N THR A 255 -20.86 17.12 -12.54
CA THR A 255 -21.58 17.03 -13.82
C THR A 255 -21.70 18.40 -14.45
N SER A 256 -20.67 18.81 -15.18
CA SER A 256 -20.77 19.80 -16.26
C SER A 256 -19.53 19.75 -17.16
N ALA A 257 -19.49 18.73 -18.02
CA ALA A 257 -18.61 18.72 -19.17
C ALA A 257 -19.12 19.73 -20.21
N SER A 258 -18.60 20.96 -20.21
CA SER A 258 -18.41 21.80 -21.40
C SER A 258 -17.86 23.18 -21.02
N SER A 259 -16.53 23.37 -21.06
CA SER A 259 -15.83 24.66 -21.34
C SER A 259 -14.36 24.73 -20.90
N SER A 260 -13.82 23.74 -20.17
CA SER A 260 -12.51 23.88 -19.48
C SER A 260 -11.26 23.55 -20.29
N GLN A 261 -11.36 23.09 -21.54
CA GLN A 261 -10.15 22.80 -22.34
C GLN A 261 -9.33 24.06 -22.67
N GLY A 262 -9.98 25.22 -22.88
CA GLY A 262 -9.27 26.47 -23.18
C GLY A 262 -8.56 27.09 -21.97
N VAL A 263 -9.14 26.96 -20.77
CA VAL A 263 -8.59 27.55 -19.54
C VAL A 263 -7.44 26.72 -18.96
N ARG A 264 -7.53 25.37 -19.03
CA ARG A 264 -6.44 24.49 -18.60
C ARG A 264 -5.18 24.66 -19.44
N GLN A 265 -5.32 24.94 -20.74
CA GLN A 265 -4.20 25.11 -21.65
C GLN A 265 -3.46 26.44 -21.40
N LEU A 266 -4.17 27.51 -21.03
CA LEU A 266 -3.60 28.81 -20.64
C LEU A 266 -2.87 28.79 -19.27
N GLN A 267 -3.20 27.86 -18.37
CA GLN A 267 -2.54 27.73 -17.06
C GLN A 267 -1.23 26.91 -17.13
N THR A 268 -1.09 26.00 -18.09
CA THR A 268 0.17 25.24 -18.31
C THR A 268 1.31 26.09 -18.88
N ASP A 269 1.01 27.21 -19.53
CA ASP A 269 2.03 28.12 -20.10
C ASP A 269 2.85 28.86 -19.04
N MET A 270 2.44 28.80 -17.76
CA MET A 270 3.17 29.38 -16.63
C MET A 270 4.16 28.41 -15.98
N LEU A 271 4.20 27.14 -16.40
CA LEU A 271 5.08 26.13 -15.82
C LEU A 271 6.29 25.85 -16.70
N ARG A 272 7.47 25.84 -16.11
CA ARG A 272 8.72 25.44 -16.78
C ARG A 272 9.62 24.64 -15.84
N PRO A 273 10.61 23.89 -16.36
CA PRO A 273 11.63 23.29 -15.52
C PRO A 273 12.32 24.34 -14.65
N LEU A 274 12.58 24.00 -13.40
CA LEU A 274 13.35 24.84 -12.47
C LEU A 274 14.84 24.71 -12.84
N VAL A 275 15.52 25.83 -13.09
CA VAL A 275 16.93 25.83 -13.52
C VAL A 275 17.84 26.51 -12.51
N GLU A 276 19.15 26.30 -12.64
CA GLU A 276 20.16 26.86 -11.74
C GLU A 276 20.06 28.39 -11.56
N GLY A 277 19.70 29.10 -12.64
CA GLY A 277 19.51 30.56 -12.61
C GLY A 277 18.35 31.03 -11.74
N ASP A 278 17.46 30.14 -11.32
CA ASP A 278 16.33 30.44 -10.44
C ASP A 278 16.68 30.31 -8.96
N ALA A 279 17.85 29.75 -8.61
CA ALA A 279 18.20 29.41 -7.23
C ALA A 279 18.14 30.61 -6.28
N ASP A 280 18.58 31.79 -6.72
CA ASP A 280 18.51 33.03 -5.95
C ASP A 280 17.06 33.52 -5.74
N GLN A 281 16.15 33.27 -6.68
CA GLN A 281 14.74 33.62 -6.54
C GLN A 281 14.00 32.60 -5.67
N ALA A 282 14.31 31.30 -5.83
CA ALA A 282 13.75 30.22 -5.04
C ALA A 282 14.13 30.37 -3.55
N SER A 283 15.40 30.67 -3.25
CA SER A 283 15.86 30.93 -1.88
C SER A 283 15.10 32.11 -1.25
N LYS A 284 14.92 33.23 -1.98
CA LYS A 284 14.15 34.39 -1.49
C LYS A 284 12.68 34.09 -1.23
N LEU A 285 12.08 33.15 -1.98
CA LEU A 285 10.70 32.72 -1.78
C LEU A 285 10.51 31.86 -0.52
N CYS A 286 11.57 31.22 -0.03
CA CYS A 286 11.49 30.24 1.07
C CYS A 286 11.52 30.85 2.47
N SER A 287 11.74 32.16 2.60
CA SER A 287 11.99 32.87 3.87
C SER A 287 12.78 32.04 4.89
N ASP A 288 12.10 31.41 5.85
CA ASP A 288 12.66 30.71 7.02
C ASP A 288 12.58 29.18 6.92
N SER A 289 12.12 28.64 5.79
CA SER A 289 11.81 27.21 5.60
C SER A 289 12.60 26.60 4.44
N PHE A 290 13.77 27.14 4.13
CA PHE A 290 14.58 26.63 3.04
C PHE A 290 15.19 25.28 3.40
N LEU A 291 15.02 24.28 2.54
CA LEU A 291 15.51 22.91 2.80
C LEU A 291 17.04 22.81 2.78
N PHE A 292 17.71 23.66 2.01
CA PHE A 292 19.16 23.62 1.82
C PHE A 292 19.87 24.65 2.70
N ASP A 293 21.10 24.32 3.13
CA ASP A 293 21.93 25.21 3.96
C ASP A 293 22.48 26.40 3.15
N SER A 294 22.62 26.26 1.83
CA SER A 294 23.11 27.31 0.93
C SER A 294 22.43 27.30 -0.45
N VAL A 295 22.56 28.41 -1.19
CA VAL A 295 22.08 28.51 -2.58
C VAL A 295 22.91 27.60 -3.49
N GLU A 296 24.19 27.41 -3.16
CA GLU A 296 25.11 26.52 -3.85
C GLU A 296 24.66 25.05 -3.78
N ASP A 297 24.13 24.60 -2.65
CA ASP A 297 23.60 23.24 -2.50
C ASP A 297 22.34 23.01 -3.35
N LEU A 298 21.48 24.03 -3.46
CA LEU A 298 20.35 23.99 -4.38
C LEU A 298 20.82 23.89 -5.83
N LYS A 299 21.84 24.65 -6.22
CA LYS A 299 22.41 24.58 -7.58
C LYS A 299 22.97 23.19 -7.88
N ALA A 300 23.66 22.58 -6.91
CA ALA A 300 24.15 21.21 -7.03
C ALA A 300 23.00 20.20 -7.18
N HIS A 301 21.90 20.35 -6.42
CA HIS A 301 20.71 19.51 -6.53
C HIS A 301 20.05 19.61 -7.91
N LEU A 302 19.96 20.82 -8.46
CA LEU A 302 19.40 21.08 -9.80
C LEU A 302 20.30 20.60 -10.95
N GLN A 303 21.51 20.11 -10.66
CA GLN A 303 22.37 19.39 -11.61
C GLN A 303 22.39 17.88 -11.35
N GLY A 304 21.74 17.43 -10.27
CA GLY A 304 21.73 16.05 -9.82
C GLY A 304 20.66 15.18 -10.49
N ALA A 305 20.53 13.96 -9.98
CA ALA A 305 19.65 12.95 -10.54
C ALA A 305 18.14 13.26 -10.41
N GLY A 306 17.72 14.38 -9.82
CA GLY A 306 16.31 14.81 -9.69
C GLY A 306 15.96 16.09 -10.43
N ALA A 307 16.89 16.68 -11.20
CA ALA A 307 16.74 17.99 -11.82
C ALA A 307 15.54 18.09 -12.78
N ASP A 308 15.31 17.04 -13.58
CA ASP A 308 14.20 16.94 -14.54
C ASP A 308 12.82 16.75 -13.89
N LEU A 309 12.79 16.52 -12.57
CA LEU A 309 11.56 16.42 -11.78
C LEU A 309 11.21 17.73 -11.06
N CYS A 310 12.08 18.74 -11.13
CA CYS A 310 11.88 20.03 -10.46
C CYS A 310 11.18 21.02 -11.39
N TRP A 311 10.14 21.70 -10.90
CA TRP A 311 9.31 22.60 -11.70
C TRP A 311 9.15 23.96 -11.04
N ALA A 312 9.10 25.01 -11.87
CA ALA A 312 8.87 26.39 -11.48
C ALA A 312 7.55 26.86 -12.08
N ALA A 313 6.81 27.64 -11.28
CA ALA A 313 5.71 28.47 -11.75
C ALA A 313 6.21 29.91 -11.91
N GLU A 314 5.93 30.51 -13.05
CA GLU A 314 6.33 31.88 -13.37
C GLU A 314 5.10 32.79 -13.49
N GLY A 315 5.16 33.93 -12.82
CA GLY A 315 4.16 35.00 -12.93
C GLY A 315 4.85 36.32 -13.23
N CYS A 316 4.49 36.97 -14.34
CA CYS A 316 5.01 38.29 -14.73
C CYS A 316 6.55 38.40 -14.76
N GLY A 317 7.26 37.37 -15.22
CA GLY A 317 8.72 37.37 -15.32
C GLY A 317 9.47 37.09 -14.02
N ARG A 318 8.78 36.63 -12.97
CA ARG A 318 9.36 36.25 -11.68
C ARG A 318 8.82 34.89 -11.23
N LEU A 319 9.62 34.18 -10.44
CA LEU A 319 9.19 32.93 -9.83
C LEU A 319 8.01 33.21 -8.88
N SER A 320 6.86 32.59 -9.14
CA SER A 320 5.66 32.68 -8.30
C SER A 320 5.52 31.45 -7.40
N GLY A 321 6.18 30.34 -7.73
CA GLY A 321 6.29 29.15 -6.91
C GLY A 321 7.21 28.12 -7.54
N PHE A 322 7.55 27.07 -6.81
CA PHE A 322 8.35 25.97 -7.32
C PHE A 322 8.09 24.67 -6.53
N ALA A 323 8.39 23.55 -7.17
CA ALA A 323 8.45 22.21 -6.60
C ALA A 323 9.86 21.65 -6.79
N LEU A 324 10.51 21.30 -5.69
CA LEU A 324 11.78 20.59 -5.66
C LEU A 324 11.52 19.10 -5.45
N CYS A 325 12.08 18.29 -6.35
CA CYS A 325 11.96 16.85 -6.29
C CYS A 325 13.33 16.17 -6.27
N GLY A 326 13.45 15.10 -5.49
CA GLY A 326 14.52 14.13 -5.53
C GLY A 326 14.07 12.84 -6.21
N CYS A 327 15.02 11.92 -6.39
CA CYS A 327 14.75 10.59 -6.95
C CYS A 327 15.68 9.56 -6.30
N ASP A 328 15.14 8.42 -5.88
CA ASP A 328 15.89 7.26 -5.38
C ASP A 328 16.14 6.19 -6.47
N GLY A 329 15.79 6.50 -7.72
CA GLY A 329 15.82 5.59 -8.86
C GLY A 329 14.57 4.73 -9.04
N VAL A 330 13.62 4.77 -8.09
CA VAL A 330 12.37 4.00 -8.12
C VAL A 330 11.14 4.89 -7.97
N PHE A 331 11.20 5.90 -7.12
CA PHE A 331 10.18 6.91 -6.86
C PHE A 331 10.76 8.32 -6.98
N GLY A 332 9.93 9.26 -7.42
CA GLY A 332 10.19 10.68 -7.19
C GLY A 332 9.78 11.04 -5.77
N GLN A 333 10.51 11.94 -5.12
CA GLN A 333 10.21 12.43 -3.78
C GLN A 333 10.07 13.94 -3.86
N LEU A 334 8.91 14.48 -3.48
CA LEU A 334 8.74 15.92 -3.28
C LEU A 334 9.53 16.30 -2.03
N LEU A 335 10.52 17.15 -2.20
CA LEU A 335 11.37 17.61 -1.11
C LEU A 335 10.83 18.92 -0.54
N GLN A 336 10.35 19.81 -1.41
CA GLN A 336 9.81 21.10 -1.00
C GLN A 336 8.86 21.66 -2.05
N LEU A 337 7.72 22.20 -1.63
CA LEU A 337 6.76 22.90 -2.48
C LEU A 337 6.45 24.27 -1.88
N VAL A 338 6.79 25.34 -2.62
CA VAL A 338 6.57 26.71 -2.17
C VAL A 338 5.82 27.48 -3.25
N VAL A 339 4.79 28.22 -2.85
CA VAL A 339 4.08 29.16 -3.72
C VAL A 339 3.93 30.47 -2.96
N SER A 340 4.25 31.59 -3.60
CA SER A 340 4.13 32.91 -3.01
C SER A 340 2.67 33.23 -2.73
N GLY A 341 2.33 33.44 -1.45
CA GLY A 341 1.01 33.93 -1.02
C GLY A 341 0.82 35.44 -1.15
N LYS A 342 1.79 36.16 -1.74
CA LYS A 342 1.76 37.62 -1.88
C LYS A 342 1.84 37.99 -3.36
N HIS A 343 0.71 37.98 -4.08
CA HIS A 343 0.40 39.00 -5.10
C HIS A 343 -1.03 38.81 -5.63
N GLU A 344 -1.76 39.94 -5.63
CA GLU A 344 -3.05 40.26 -6.23
C GLU A 344 -4.33 39.50 -5.77
N PRO A 345 -5.43 40.23 -5.48
CA PRO A 345 -6.73 39.62 -5.17
C PRO A 345 -7.26 38.90 -6.42
N GLY A 346 -7.23 37.57 -6.39
CA GLY A 346 -7.63 36.71 -7.51
C GLY A 346 -6.61 35.60 -7.87
N SER A 347 -5.45 35.53 -7.21
CA SER A 347 -4.47 34.47 -7.46
C SER A 347 -4.87 33.16 -6.75
N ASP A 348 -5.21 32.14 -7.54
CA ASP A 348 -5.53 30.79 -7.09
C ASP A 348 -4.27 30.05 -6.62
N THR A 349 -3.82 30.34 -5.40
CA THR A 349 -2.62 29.76 -4.78
C THR A 349 -2.74 28.25 -4.63
N LEU A 350 -3.97 27.76 -4.43
CA LEU A 350 -4.27 26.33 -4.33
C LEU A 350 -4.16 25.65 -5.70
N GLY A 351 -4.64 26.32 -6.76
CA GLY A 351 -4.50 25.87 -8.14
C GLY A 351 -3.04 25.76 -8.60
N VAL A 352 -2.19 26.74 -8.27
CA VAL A 352 -0.75 26.69 -8.66
C VAL A 352 -0.02 25.53 -7.98
N LYS A 353 -0.32 25.24 -6.71
CA LYS A 353 0.23 24.06 -6.01
C LYS A 353 -0.20 22.76 -6.68
N ALA A 354 -1.49 22.62 -6.99
CA ALA A 354 -2.02 21.44 -7.65
C ALA A 354 -1.37 21.23 -9.03
N LEU A 355 -1.21 22.30 -9.81
CA LEU A 355 -0.56 22.27 -11.13
C LEU A 355 0.91 21.84 -11.05
N LEU A 356 1.68 22.38 -10.09
CA LEU A 356 3.08 21.98 -9.88
C LEU A 356 3.19 20.50 -9.51
N LEU A 357 2.32 20.00 -8.62
CA LEU A 357 2.27 18.59 -8.22
C LEU A 357 1.89 17.68 -9.38
N GLU A 358 0.86 18.03 -10.15
CA GLU A 358 0.45 17.27 -11.34
C GLU A 358 1.60 17.16 -12.34
N ARG A 359 2.34 18.25 -12.54
CA ARG A 359 3.49 18.27 -13.46
C ARG A 359 4.66 17.42 -12.96
N CYS A 360 4.96 17.46 -11.67
CA CYS A 360 5.98 16.58 -11.07
C CYS A 360 5.58 15.11 -11.16
N GLN A 361 4.31 14.78 -10.93
CA GLN A 361 3.78 13.42 -11.11
C GLN A 361 3.88 12.95 -12.55
N GLN A 362 3.58 13.83 -13.51
CA GLN A 362 3.72 13.52 -14.93
C GLN A 362 5.19 13.27 -15.30
N ALA A 363 6.11 14.14 -14.85
CA ALA A 363 7.55 13.96 -15.09
C ALA A 363 8.07 12.63 -14.51
N CYS A 364 7.59 12.22 -13.34
CA CYS A 364 7.91 10.90 -12.77
C CYS A 364 7.46 9.75 -13.70
N ARG A 365 6.27 9.84 -14.29
CA ARG A 365 5.76 8.83 -15.23
C ARG A 365 6.56 8.79 -16.53
N GLU A 366 6.89 9.96 -17.08
CA GLU A 366 7.69 10.09 -18.31
C GLU A 366 9.10 9.49 -18.13
N ARG A 367 9.67 9.61 -16.93
CA ARG A 367 10.94 9.00 -16.55
C ARG A 367 10.86 7.51 -16.18
N GLY A 368 9.65 6.93 -16.14
CA GLY A 368 9.44 5.53 -15.78
C GLY A 368 9.53 5.23 -14.28
N LEU A 369 9.41 6.23 -13.42
CA LEU A 369 9.33 6.06 -11.97
C LEU A 369 7.93 5.56 -11.56
N ARG A 370 7.85 4.85 -10.42
CA ARG A 370 6.58 4.26 -9.94
C ARG A 370 5.55 5.29 -9.48
N GLY A 371 5.98 6.50 -9.16
CA GLY A 371 5.12 7.61 -8.73
C GLY A 371 5.92 8.71 -8.03
N LEU A 372 5.24 9.80 -7.69
CA LEU A 372 5.76 10.88 -6.83
C LEU A 372 5.22 10.67 -5.41
N ARG A 373 6.10 10.66 -4.41
CA ARG A 373 5.74 10.72 -2.99
C ARG A 373 5.79 12.17 -2.55
N ALA A 374 4.70 12.67 -1.97
CA ALA A 374 4.59 14.04 -1.47
C ALA A 374 4.92 14.10 0.02
#